data_AF-A0A163F385-F1
#
_entry.id   AF-A0A163F385-F1
#
_cell.length_a   1.000
_cell.length_b   1.000
_cell.length_c   1.000
_cell.angle_alpha   90.00
_cell.angle_beta   90.00
_cell.angle_gamma   90.00
#
_symmetry.space_group_name_H-M   'P 1'
#
loop_
_entity.id
_entity.type
_entity.pdbx_description
1 polymer ?
#
loop_
_entity_poly.entity_id
_entity_poly.type
_entity_poly.pdbx_seq_one_letter_code
_entity_poly.pdbx_strand_id
1 'polypeptide(L)'
;MELELGKVTNTIELLTARATSAAPSYFPAKFIRGLGFLQDGGAGKHNNPIDPAEWESEAIWDSVPDLAVSSGWNNHLNRVHKDERHKYFRINIALDREPPLDDVSKIPELEDLAATFLWGYDFSSITQALFAGSFFFELHRKPVAKGASVICSGSIRCRSPDTRALIERILQEYPEASFTMKDGPSLGYIGGSSLCATCGHYRKVVNFKIYHVDQSVSIQVQFNRLVARRWVWQIRSSNRGLCEYERLSVSDHQEEKKSYAFEN
;
A
#
# COMPACT_ATOMS: atom_id res chain seq x y z
N MET A 1 -7.24 -28.86 28.13
CA MET A 1 -5.94 -28.47 27.56
C MET A 1 -6.05 -27.18 26.74
N GLU A 2 -7.14 -26.94 25.99
CA GLU A 2 -7.41 -25.65 25.31
C GLU A 2 -7.67 -24.45 26.25
N LEU A 3 -8.29 -24.69 27.42
CA LEU A 3 -8.58 -23.64 28.41
C LEU A 3 -7.32 -23.02 29.06
N GLU A 4 -6.20 -23.74 29.07
CA GLU A 4 -4.93 -23.25 29.60
C GLU A 4 -4.15 -22.46 28.52
N LEU A 5 -4.17 -22.92 27.26
CA LEU A 5 -3.58 -22.18 26.14
C LEU A 5 -4.24 -20.81 25.94
N GLY A 6 -5.57 -20.73 26.03
CA GLY A 6 -6.31 -19.46 25.88
C GLY A 6 -6.09 -18.45 27.02
N LYS A 7 -5.72 -18.91 28.23
CA LYS A 7 -5.33 -18.01 29.33
C LYS A 7 -3.90 -17.50 29.16
N VAL A 8 -3.01 -18.34 28.64
CA VAL A 8 -1.59 -18.00 28.41
C VAL A 8 -1.42 -17.04 27.22
N THR A 9 -2.14 -17.23 26.11
CA THR A 9 -2.10 -16.30 24.96
C THR A 9 -2.63 -14.92 25.32
N ASN A 10 -3.77 -14.83 26.01
CA ASN A 10 -4.31 -13.56 26.52
C ASN A 10 -3.33 -12.85 27.48
N THR A 11 -2.53 -13.60 28.24
CA THR A 11 -1.54 -13.03 29.15
C THR A 11 -0.37 -12.43 28.38
N ILE A 12 0.16 -13.13 27.36
CA ILE A 12 1.30 -12.63 26.57
C ILE A 12 0.90 -11.39 25.76
N GLU A 13 -0.24 -11.41 25.08
CA GLU A 13 -0.73 -10.27 24.30
C GLU A 13 -0.91 -9.02 25.17
N LEU A 14 -1.52 -9.19 26.34
CA LEU A 14 -1.69 -8.10 27.31
C LEU A 14 -0.35 -7.58 27.85
N LEU A 15 0.61 -8.48 28.12
CA LEU A 15 1.94 -8.08 28.59
C LEU A 15 2.71 -7.30 27.52
N THR A 16 2.60 -7.71 26.24
CA THR A 16 3.21 -7.03 25.10
C THR A 16 2.59 -5.65 24.87
N ALA A 17 1.26 -5.56 24.90
CA ALA A 17 0.55 -4.28 24.80
C ALA A 17 0.97 -3.32 25.92
N ARG A 18 1.10 -3.81 27.16
CA ARG A 18 1.57 -2.99 28.28
C ARG A 18 3.04 -2.58 28.16
N ALA A 19 3.89 -3.43 27.59
CA ALA A 19 5.30 -3.12 27.39
C ALA A 19 5.49 -2.02 26.34
N THR A 20 4.78 -2.12 25.21
CA THR A 20 4.94 -1.16 24.11
C THR A 20 4.42 0.24 24.40
N SER A 21 3.53 0.40 25.38
CA SER A 21 2.98 1.70 25.82
C SER A 21 3.57 2.22 27.13
N ALA A 22 4.63 1.56 27.66
CA ALA A 22 5.21 1.91 28.95
C ALA A 22 6.18 3.10 28.84
N ALA A 23 5.67 4.29 28.47
CA ALA A 23 6.49 5.46 28.17
C ALA A 23 7.35 5.88 29.38
N PRO A 24 8.66 6.20 29.19
CA PRO A 24 9.52 6.67 30.26
C PRO A 24 8.92 7.88 30.97
N SER A 25 9.05 7.93 32.29
CA SER A 25 8.46 8.96 33.18
C SER A 25 6.94 8.86 33.40
N TYR A 26 6.20 8.11 32.57
CA TYR A 26 4.78 7.84 32.78
C TYR A 26 4.53 6.47 33.41
N PHE A 27 5.21 5.44 32.92
CA PHE A 27 5.00 4.06 33.34
C PHE A 27 6.32 3.33 33.61
N PRO A 28 6.35 2.41 34.60
CA PRO A 28 7.53 1.57 34.84
C PRO A 28 7.74 0.54 33.73
N ALA A 29 9.00 0.16 33.51
CA ALA A 29 9.37 -0.91 32.58
C ALA A 29 8.67 -2.23 32.92
N LYS A 30 8.29 -2.98 31.87
CA LYS A 30 7.56 -4.24 32.01
C LYS A 30 8.48 -5.44 31.86
N PHE A 31 8.55 -6.28 32.89
CA PHE A 31 9.25 -7.56 32.79
C PHE A 31 8.38 -8.60 32.07
N ILE A 32 8.93 -9.21 31.03
CA ILE A 32 8.36 -10.37 30.34
C ILE A 32 9.34 -11.53 30.47
N ARG A 33 8.86 -12.68 30.98
CA ARG A 33 9.69 -13.88 31.15
C ARG A 33 10.26 -14.31 29.80
N GLY A 34 11.58 -14.47 29.71
CA GLY A 34 12.28 -14.84 28.48
C GLY A 34 12.75 -13.66 27.62
N LEU A 35 12.22 -12.46 27.85
CA LEU A 35 12.62 -11.24 27.12
C LEU A 35 13.30 -10.19 28.02
N GLY A 36 13.04 -10.22 29.33
CA GLY A 36 13.60 -9.24 30.28
C GLY A 36 12.70 -8.02 30.47
N PHE A 37 13.30 -6.89 30.85
CA PHE A 37 12.58 -5.62 31.02
C PHE A 37 12.46 -4.90 29.68
N LEU A 38 11.23 -4.54 29.33
CA LEU A 38 10.88 -3.82 28.11
C LEU A 38 10.26 -2.47 28.46
N GLN A 39 10.43 -1.51 27.55
CA GLN A 39 9.93 -0.14 27.63
C GLN A 39 9.22 0.21 26.33
N ASP A 40 8.56 1.37 26.32
CA ASP A 40 7.84 1.89 25.16
C ASP A 40 8.67 1.94 23.87
N GLY A 41 8.05 1.62 22.74
CA GLY A 41 8.73 1.62 21.42
C GLY A 41 9.22 3.02 20.99
N GLY A 42 8.60 4.07 21.51
CA GLY A 42 8.98 5.47 21.35
C GLY A 42 10.11 5.93 22.29
N ALA A 43 10.49 5.14 23.31
CA ALA A 43 11.62 5.46 24.21
C ALA A 43 13.00 5.45 23.51
N GLY A 44 13.04 5.10 22.22
CA GLY A 44 14.23 5.08 21.36
C GLY A 44 14.03 5.83 20.04
N LYS A 45 14.57 5.30 18.93
CA LYS A 45 14.52 5.95 17.61
C LYS A 45 13.26 5.65 16.80
N HIS A 46 12.32 4.86 17.34
CA HIS A 46 11.23 4.25 16.58
C HIS A 46 9.83 4.64 17.11
N ASN A 47 9.64 5.89 17.53
CA ASN A 47 8.30 6.42 17.86
C ASN A 47 7.33 6.38 16.66
N ASN A 48 7.87 6.24 15.44
CA ASN A 48 7.12 5.84 14.27
C ASN A 48 7.59 4.45 13.79
N PRO A 49 6.72 3.43 13.76
CA PRO A 49 7.09 2.06 13.42
C PRO A 49 7.23 1.79 11.91
N ILE A 50 7.13 2.81 11.03
CA ILE A 50 7.21 2.58 9.57
C ILE A 50 8.54 1.93 9.16
N ASP A 51 9.68 2.42 9.66
CA ASP A 51 11.00 1.89 9.30
C ASP A 51 11.16 0.41 9.77
N PRO A 52 10.83 0.05 11.04
CA PRO A 52 10.78 -1.37 11.46
C PRO A 52 9.82 -2.23 10.65
N ALA A 53 8.61 -1.73 10.34
CA ALA A 53 7.60 -2.49 9.62
C ALA A 53 8.02 -2.80 8.18
N GLU A 54 8.70 -1.86 7.51
CA GLU A 54 9.27 -2.10 6.19
C GLU A 54 10.40 -3.13 6.22
N TRP A 55 11.31 -2.98 7.18
CA TRP A 55 12.41 -3.94 7.35
C TRP A 55 11.89 -5.35 7.61
N GLU A 56 10.87 -5.50 8.46
CA GLU A 56 10.21 -6.79 8.70
C GLU A 56 9.51 -7.31 7.43
N SER A 57 8.83 -6.44 6.67
CA SER A 57 8.20 -6.83 5.41
C SER A 57 9.21 -7.36 4.39
N GLU A 58 10.35 -6.67 4.23
CA GLU A 58 11.44 -7.13 3.36
C GLU A 58 12.02 -8.47 3.85
N ALA A 59 12.20 -8.64 5.16
CA ALA A 59 12.72 -9.88 5.73
C ALA A 59 11.77 -11.07 5.54
N ILE A 60 10.45 -10.86 5.58
CA ILE A 60 9.45 -11.92 5.44
C ILE A 60 9.14 -12.22 3.96
N TRP A 61 8.99 -11.18 3.14
CA TRP A 61 8.43 -11.28 1.80
C TRP A 61 9.43 -10.96 0.68
N ASP A 62 10.70 -10.71 1.01
CA ASP A 62 11.77 -10.32 0.08
C ASP A 62 11.34 -9.18 -0.87
N SER A 63 10.47 -8.29 -0.37
CA SER A 63 9.89 -7.19 -1.15
C SER A 63 9.37 -6.06 -0.26
N VAL A 64 9.44 -4.85 -0.83
CA VAL A 64 8.86 -3.63 -0.22
C VAL A 64 7.33 -3.67 -0.26
N PRO A 65 6.65 -3.07 0.75
CA PRO A 65 5.19 -3.03 0.78
C PRO A 65 4.61 -2.26 -0.42
N ASP A 66 3.44 -2.71 -0.88
CA ASP A 66 2.71 -2.09 -2.00
C ASP A 66 2.14 -0.71 -1.64
N LEU A 67 1.84 -0.50 -0.36
CA LEU A 67 1.25 0.70 0.21
C LEU A 67 1.64 0.80 1.68
N ALA A 68 2.10 1.98 2.11
CA ALA A 68 2.38 2.25 3.52
C ALA A 68 1.62 3.51 3.98
N VAL A 69 1.00 3.41 5.15
CA VAL A 69 0.26 4.51 5.79
C VAL A 69 0.83 4.72 7.18
N SER A 70 1.28 5.95 7.48
CA SER A 70 1.94 6.27 8.76
C SER A 70 1.70 7.73 9.18
N SER A 71 1.81 8.00 10.49
CA SER A 71 1.64 9.32 11.11
C SER A 71 2.94 10.13 11.24
N GLY A 72 4.13 9.52 11.09
CA GLY A 72 5.44 10.20 11.15
C GLY A 72 6.15 10.30 9.80
N TRP A 73 6.42 11.50 9.30
CA TRP A 73 6.55 11.68 7.84
C TRP A 73 7.94 12.13 7.36
N ASN A 74 8.48 13.21 7.92
CA ASN A 74 9.58 13.93 7.26
C ASN A 74 10.88 13.12 7.18
N ASN A 75 11.23 12.37 8.24
CA ASN A 75 12.48 11.61 8.25
C ASN A 75 12.42 10.38 7.34
N HIS A 76 11.26 9.72 7.27
CA HIS A 76 11.06 8.54 6.45
C HIS A 76 10.97 8.91 4.96
N LEU A 77 10.11 9.87 4.58
CA LEU A 77 9.92 10.24 3.17
C LEU A 77 11.19 10.78 2.50
N ASN A 78 12.07 11.43 3.27
CA ASN A 78 13.36 11.91 2.78
C ASN A 78 14.31 10.78 2.37
N ARG A 79 14.14 9.57 2.93
CA ARG A 79 14.92 8.36 2.61
C ARG A 79 14.34 7.59 1.43
N VAL A 80 13.03 7.71 1.21
CA VAL A 80 12.33 7.09 0.08
C VAL A 80 12.69 7.84 -1.22
N HIS A 81 13.09 7.09 -2.25
CA HIS A 81 13.32 7.60 -3.60
C HIS A 81 12.08 8.34 -4.09
N LYS A 82 12.25 9.49 -4.76
CA LYS A 82 11.14 10.32 -5.25
C LYS A 82 10.10 9.50 -6.01
N ASP A 83 10.59 8.52 -6.78
CA ASP A 83 9.77 7.66 -7.61
C ASP A 83 8.90 6.65 -6.84
N GLU A 84 9.06 6.56 -5.52
CA GLU A 84 8.34 5.63 -4.66
C GLU A 84 7.43 6.32 -3.65
N ARG A 85 7.59 7.63 -3.48
CA ARG A 85 6.82 8.44 -2.52
C ARG A 85 5.31 8.40 -2.76
N HIS A 86 4.88 8.11 -3.99
CA HIS A 86 3.47 7.93 -4.34
C HIS A 86 2.77 6.75 -3.64
N LYS A 87 3.54 5.79 -3.09
CA LYS A 87 3.03 4.65 -2.30
C LYS A 87 2.83 4.98 -0.81
N TYR A 88 3.27 6.16 -0.38
CA TYR A 88 3.27 6.56 1.01
C TYR A 88 2.20 7.62 1.23
N PHE A 89 1.31 7.37 2.18
CA PHE A 89 0.26 8.30 2.53
C PHE A 89 0.35 8.67 4.00
N ARG A 90 0.32 9.98 4.27
CA ARG A 90 0.24 10.50 5.64
C ARG A 90 -1.20 10.81 5.98
N ILE A 91 -1.75 10.09 6.95
CA ILE A 91 -3.00 10.47 7.60
C ILE A 91 -2.60 11.02 8.96
N ASN A 92 -2.60 12.34 9.11
CA ASN A 92 -2.25 12.99 10.36
C ASN A 92 -3.06 14.26 10.53
N ILE A 93 -3.55 14.48 11.73
CA ILE A 93 -4.25 15.70 12.12
C ILE A 93 -3.19 16.70 12.57
N ALA A 94 -3.22 17.91 12.02
CA ALA A 94 -2.37 18.99 12.51
C ALA A 94 -3.00 19.55 13.78
N LEU A 95 -2.25 19.54 14.88
CA LEU A 95 -2.64 20.17 16.14
C LEU A 95 -1.96 21.53 16.26
N ASP A 96 -2.71 22.56 16.64
CA ASP A 96 -2.14 23.88 16.92
C ASP A 96 -1.20 23.84 18.12
N ARG A 97 -1.54 23.02 19.11
CA ARG A 97 -0.71 22.69 20.27
C ARG A 97 -0.93 21.25 20.67
N GLU A 98 0.14 20.49 20.77
CA GLU A 98 0.09 19.12 21.26
C GLU A 98 -0.22 19.11 22.77
N PRO A 99 -1.29 18.41 23.21
CA PRO A 99 -1.57 18.25 24.63
C PRO A 99 -0.55 17.31 25.30
N PRO A 100 -0.37 17.39 26.63
CA PRO A 100 0.39 16.39 27.38
C PRO A 100 -0.15 14.98 27.12
N LEU A 101 0.73 13.97 27.08
CA LEU A 101 0.38 12.60 26.75
C LEU A 101 -0.68 11.99 27.70
N ASP A 102 -0.70 12.44 28.95
CA ASP A 102 -1.58 11.98 30.03
C ASP A 102 -2.84 12.85 30.22
N ASP A 103 -3.04 13.88 29.40
CA ASP A 103 -4.20 14.77 29.53
C ASP A 103 -5.46 14.18 28.88
N VAL A 104 -6.11 13.27 29.60
CA VAL A 104 -7.36 12.63 29.18
C VAL A 104 -8.53 13.61 29.04
N SER A 105 -8.44 14.82 29.59
CA SER A 105 -9.50 15.83 29.48
C SER A 105 -9.63 16.37 28.05
N LYS A 106 -8.59 16.20 27.23
CA LYS A 106 -8.53 16.64 25.84
C LYS A 106 -9.07 15.63 24.83
N ILE A 107 -9.38 14.40 25.25
CA ILE A 107 -9.89 13.35 24.35
C ILE A 107 -11.12 13.81 23.55
N PRO A 108 -12.16 14.43 24.15
CA PRO A 108 -13.34 14.86 23.38
C PRO A 108 -12.99 15.89 22.29
N GLU A 109 -12.10 16.84 22.60
CA GLU A 109 -11.63 17.85 21.63
C GLU A 109 -10.86 17.21 20.47
N LEU A 110 -10.02 16.21 20.76
CA LEU A 110 -9.28 15.45 19.74
C LEU A 110 -10.21 14.58 18.89
N GLU A 111 -11.26 14.02 19.46
CA GLU A 111 -12.29 13.27 18.72
C GLU A 111 -13.05 14.18 17.74
N ASP A 112 -13.47 15.37 18.19
CA ASP A 112 -14.14 16.37 17.34
C ASP A 112 -13.23 16.84 16.20
N LEU A 113 -11.95 17.05 16.49
CA LEU A 113 -10.97 17.44 15.49
C LEU A 113 -10.71 16.30 14.49
N ALA A 114 -10.62 15.06 14.96
CA ALA A 114 -10.46 13.88 14.11
C ALA A 114 -11.67 13.69 13.20
N ALA A 115 -12.88 13.82 13.74
CA ALA A 115 -14.10 13.78 12.94
C ALA A 115 -14.07 14.87 11.87
N THR A 116 -13.81 16.12 12.25
CA THR A 116 -13.74 17.26 11.31
C THR A 116 -12.72 17.02 10.20
N PHE A 117 -11.53 16.52 10.56
CA PHE A 117 -10.50 16.14 9.58
C PHE A 117 -11.00 15.06 8.62
N LEU A 118 -11.56 13.96 9.14
CA LEU A 118 -12.05 12.85 8.33
C LEU A 118 -13.18 13.27 7.38
N TRP A 119 -14.05 14.19 7.81
CA TRP A 119 -15.13 14.73 6.98
C TRP A 119 -14.63 15.65 5.86
N GLY A 120 -13.55 16.40 6.09
CA GLY A 120 -12.99 17.35 5.13
C GLY A 120 -11.87 16.79 4.24
N TYR A 121 -11.26 15.65 4.60
CA TYR A 121 -10.09 15.11 3.92
C TYR A 121 -10.47 14.33 2.66
N ASP A 122 -9.79 14.63 1.54
CA ASP A 122 -9.96 13.89 0.30
C ASP A 122 -9.15 12.58 0.31
N PHE A 123 -9.85 11.46 0.56
CA PHE A 123 -9.26 10.12 0.52
C PHE A 123 -9.14 9.53 -0.88
N SER A 124 -9.58 10.21 -1.95
CA SER A 124 -9.63 9.65 -3.31
C SER A 124 -8.28 9.10 -3.77
N SER A 125 -7.18 9.77 -3.41
CA SER A 125 -5.82 9.32 -3.76
C SER A 125 -5.45 7.99 -3.07
N ILE A 126 -5.83 7.82 -1.80
CA ILE A 126 -5.57 6.60 -1.03
C ILE A 126 -6.47 5.46 -1.55
N THR A 127 -7.74 5.76 -1.77
CA THR A 127 -8.71 4.82 -2.33
C THR A 127 -8.27 4.28 -3.69
N GLN A 128 -7.83 5.15 -4.60
CA GLN A 128 -7.30 4.76 -5.91
C GLN A 128 -6.04 3.89 -5.79
N ALA A 129 -5.15 4.20 -4.84
CA ALA A 129 -3.95 3.40 -4.59
C ALA A 129 -4.30 2.01 -4.06
N LEU A 130 -5.23 1.92 -3.11
CA LEU A 130 -5.75 0.64 -2.60
C LEU A 130 -6.41 -0.19 -3.70
N PHE A 131 -7.25 0.44 -4.54
CA PHE A 131 -7.87 -0.24 -5.67
C PHE A 131 -6.84 -0.75 -6.68
N ALA A 132 -5.87 0.08 -7.07
CA ALA A 132 -4.84 -0.34 -8.01
C ALA A 132 -3.91 -1.43 -7.45
N GLY A 133 -3.49 -1.30 -6.18
CA GLY A 133 -2.67 -2.29 -5.47
C GLY A 133 -3.37 -3.64 -5.22
N SER A 134 -4.70 -3.67 -5.36
CA SER A 134 -5.47 -4.91 -5.27
C SER A 134 -5.36 -5.80 -6.51
N PHE A 135 -4.86 -5.29 -7.64
CA PHE A 135 -4.69 -6.07 -8.87
C PHE A 135 -3.25 -6.53 -9.05
N PHE A 136 -3.04 -7.58 -9.85
CA PHE A 136 -1.72 -8.02 -10.29
C PHE A 136 -1.81 -8.74 -11.63
N PHE A 137 -0.71 -8.78 -12.37
CA PHE A 137 -0.62 -9.48 -13.65
C PHE A 137 0.04 -10.86 -13.48
N GLU A 138 -0.59 -11.88 -14.07
CA GLU A 138 -0.11 -13.25 -14.11
C GLU A 138 0.14 -13.66 -15.56
N LEU A 139 1.37 -14.05 -15.88
CA LEU A 139 1.77 -14.46 -17.22
C LEU A 139 1.31 -15.91 -17.48
N HIS A 140 0.66 -16.18 -18.62
CA HIS A 140 0.21 -17.55 -18.94
C HIS A 140 1.34 -18.43 -19.48
N ARG A 141 2.25 -17.84 -20.25
CA ARG A 141 3.37 -18.54 -20.88
C ARG A 141 4.49 -17.57 -21.21
N LYS A 142 5.72 -18.08 -21.32
CA LYS A 142 6.87 -17.29 -21.78
C LYS A 142 6.53 -16.59 -23.10
N PRO A 143 6.94 -15.33 -23.27
CA PRO A 143 6.62 -14.57 -24.48
C PRO A 143 7.18 -15.29 -25.71
N VAL A 144 6.34 -15.55 -26.72
CA VAL A 144 6.73 -16.27 -27.94
C VAL A 144 6.98 -15.24 -29.04
N ALA A 145 8.18 -15.24 -29.62
CA ALA A 145 8.52 -14.36 -30.73
C ALA A 145 7.63 -14.67 -31.93
N LYS A 146 6.97 -13.64 -32.48
CA LYS A 146 6.12 -13.77 -33.66
C LYS A 146 6.48 -12.66 -34.65
N GLY A 147 7.44 -12.94 -35.52
CA GLY A 147 8.00 -11.96 -36.46
C GLY A 147 8.88 -10.93 -35.72
N ALA A 148 8.70 -9.64 -36.00
CA ALA A 148 9.47 -8.54 -35.39
C ALA A 148 8.97 -8.09 -34.00
N SER A 149 7.93 -8.74 -33.46
CA SER A 149 7.37 -8.43 -32.14
C SER A 149 7.08 -9.70 -31.36
N VAL A 150 7.10 -9.60 -30.04
CA VAL A 150 6.77 -10.70 -29.14
C VAL A 150 5.38 -10.44 -28.56
N ILE A 151 4.51 -11.44 -28.55
CA ILE A 151 3.18 -11.32 -27.95
C ILE A 151 3.25 -11.83 -26.51
N CYS A 152 2.89 -10.96 -25.57
CA CYS A 152 2.69 -11.31 -24.18
C CYS A 152 1.22 -11.64 -23.94
N SER A 153 0.96 -12.81 -23.35
CA SER A 153 -0.38 -13.30 -23.01
C SER A 153 -0.45 -13.59 -21.52
N GLY A 154 -1.44 -13.01 -20.83
CA GLY A 154 -1.64 -13.25 -19.41
C GLY A 154 -3.02 -12.84 -18.93
N SER A 155 -3.18 -12.80 -17.62
CA SER A 155 -4.41 -12.33 -16.98
C SER A 155 -4.13 -11.37 -15.85
N ILE A 156 -4.96 -10.33 -15.76
CA ILE A 156 -5.03 -9.46 -14.60
C ILE A 156 -5.96 -10.12 -13.57
N ARG A 157 -5.48 -10.21 -12.34
CA ARG A 157 -6.10 -10.91 -11.21
C ARG A 157 -6.28 -9.92 -10.05
N CYS A 158 -7.15 -10.25 -9.10
CA CYS A 158 -7.38 -9.46 -7.89
C CYS A 158 -6.98 -10.27 -6.65
N ARG A 159 -6.41 -9.60 -5.65
CA ARG A 159 -5.99 -10.18 -4.36
C ARG A 159 -7.05 -10.06 -3.27
N SER A 160 -8.10 -9.25 -3.49
CA SER A 160 -9.12 -9.02 -2.46
C SER A 160 -9.84 -10.32 -2.11
N PRO A 161 -9.95 -10.68 -0.82
CA PRO A 161 -10.72 -11.85 -0.39
C PRO A 161 -12.20 -11.72 -0.78
N ASP A 162 -12.74 -10.49 -0.76
CA ASP A 162 -14.04 -10.16 -1.35
C ASP A 162 -13.83 -9.37 -2.64
N THR A 163 -13.53 -10.12 -3.70
CA THR A 163 -13.29 -9.52 -5.01
C THR A 163 -14.56 -8.91 -5.61
N ARG A 164 -15.74 -9.44 -5.32
CA ARG A 164 -17.00 -8.93 -5.88
C ARG A 164 -17.31 -7.55 -5.32
N ALA A 165 -17.28 -7.40 -4.00
CA ALA A 165 -17.53 -6.11 -3.35
C ALA A 165 -16.52 -5.05 -3.79
N LEU A 166 -15.25 -5.42 -3.96
CA LEU A 166 -14.22 -4.50 -4.47
C LEU A 166 -14.56 -4.01 -5.88
N ILE A 167 -14.90 -4.90 -6.81
CA ILE A 167 -15.24 -4.52 -8.19
C ILE A 167 -16.51 -3.67 -8.23
N GLU A 168 -17.54 -4.03 -7.47
CA GLU A 168 -18.76 -3.23 -7.35
C GLU A 168 -18.46 -1.82 -6.83
N ARG A 169 -17.60 -1.70 -5.81
CA ARG A 169 -17.19 -0.40 -5.27
C ARG A 169 -16.41 0.43 -6.29
N ILE A 170 -15.45 -0.18 -6.99
CA ILE A 170 -14.70 0.50 -8.07
C ILE A 170 -15.66 1.04 -9.12
N LEU A 171 -16.65 0.25 -9.55
CA LEU A 171 -17.60 0.67 -10.59
C LEU A 171 -18.61 1.71 -10.12
N GLN A 172 -18.96 1.73 -8.84
CA GLN A 172 -19.79 2.78 -8.24
C GLN A 172 -19.08 4.13 -8.23
N GLU A 173 -17.79 4.16 -7.88
CA GLU A 173 -17.01 5.40 -7.82
C GLU A 173 -16.42 5.81 -9.18
N TYR A 174 -16.01 4.82 -9.98
CA TYR A 174 -15.28 4.99 -11.23
C TYR A 174 -15.85 4.08 -12.34
N PRO A 175 -17.00 4.45 -12.95
CA PRO A 175 -17.68 3.61 -13.94
C PRO A 175 -16.83 3.29 -15.18
N GLU A 176 -15.94 4.21 -15.56
CA GLU A 176 -15.05 4.08 -16.73
C GLU A 176 -13.66 3.50 -16.37
N ALA A 177 -13.52 2.90 -15.19
CA ALA A 177 -12.24 2.38 -14.75
C ALA A 177 -11.71 1.31 -15.72
N SER A 178 -10.45 1.41 -16.13
CA SER A 178 -9.87 0.50 -17.12
C SER A 178 -8.40 0.20 -16.85
N PHE A 179 -7.92 -0.91 -17.40
CA PHE A 179 -6.49 -1.21 -17.40
C PHE A 179 -5.84 -0.62 -18.65
N THR A 180 -4.69 0.02 -18.50
CA THR A 180 -3.95 0.62 -19.63
C THR A 180 -2.46 0.32 -19.52
N MET A 181 -1.77 0.33 -20.66
CA MET A 181 -0.31 0.35 -20.67
C MET A 181 0.19 1.79 -20.67
N LYS A 182 1.31 2.08 -19.99
CA LYS A 182 1.86 3.44 -19.85
C LYS A 182 1.95 4.22 -21.17
N ASP A 183 2.47 3.57 -22.21
CA ASP A 183 2.69 4.16 -23.54
C ASP A 183 1.97 3.34 -24.62
N GLY A 184 0.86 2.69 -24.26
CA GLY A 184 0.25 1.65 -25.08
C GLY A 184 -1.28 1.64 -25.06
N PRO A 185 -1.89 0.66 -25.73
CA PRO A 185 -3.33 0.56 -25.84
C PRO A 185 -3.98 0.27 -24.48
N SER A 186 -5.27 0.61 -24.37
CA SER A 186 -6.10 0.10 -23.27
C SER A 186 -6.14 -1.44 -23.33
N LEU A 187 -6.00 -2.06 -22.17
CA LEU A 187 -6.20 -3.50 -21.95
C LEU A 187 -7.66 -3.82 -21.59
N GLY A 188 -8.53 -2.80 -21.60
CA GLY A 188 -9.98 -2.89 -21.43
C GLY A 188 -10.48 -2.52 -20.04
N TYR A 189 -11.79 -2.27 -19.97
CA TYR A 189 -12.48 -1.86 -18.74
C TYR A 189 -12.42 -2.90 -17.62
N ILE A 190 -12.36 -2.40 -16.39
CA ILE A 190 -12.68 -3.16 -15.19
C ILE A 190 -14.19 -3.38 -15.22
N GLY A 191 -14.64 -4.60 -14.91
CA GLY A 191 -16.05 -4.93 -15.03
C GLY A 191 -16.38 -6.30 -14.46
N GLY A 192 -17.65 -6.46 -14.08
CA GLY A 192 -18.17 -7.71 -13.51
C GLY A 192 -18.10 -8.91 -14.46
N SER A 193 -17.98 -8.70 -15.78
CA SER A 193 -17.81 -9.78 -16.76
C SER A 193 -16.51 -10.57 -16.59
N SER A 194 -15.52 -9.99 -15.88
CA SER A 194 -14.27 -10.66 -15.54
C SER A 194 -14.32 -11.37 -14.18
N LEU A 195 -15.46 -11.36 -13.48
CA LEU A 195 -15.69 -12.14 -12.27
C LEU A 195 -16.15 -13.56 -12.64
N CYS A 196 -15.52 -14.57 -12.05
CA CYS A 196 -16.01 -15.93 -12.16
C CYS A 196 -17.33 -16.07 -11.39
N ALA A 197 -18.40 -16.52 -12.07
CA ALA A 197 -19.69 -16.77 -11.43
C ALA A 197 -19.64 -17.86 -10.34
N THR A 198 -18.70 -18.81 -10.45
CA THR A 198 -18.57 -19.94 -9.54
C THR A 198 -17.68 -19.63 -8.33
N CYS A 199 -16.46 -19.15 -8.56
CA CYS A 199 -15.49 -18.94 -7.47
C CYS A 199 -15.33 -17.48 -7.04
N GLY A 200 -16.01 -16.52 -7.67
CA GLY A 200 -15.95 -15.09 -7.33
C GLY A 200 -14.65 -14.38 -7.67
N HIS A 201 -13.62 -15.10 -8.11
CA HIS A 201 -12.31 -14.52 -8.42
C HIS A 201 -12.36 -13.68 -9.70
N TYR A 202 -11.64 -12.57 -9.68
CA TYR A 202 -11.44 -11.73 -10.85
C TYR A 202 -10.36 -12.30 -11.77
N ARG A 203 -10.66 -12.37 -13.07
CA ARG A 203 -9.72 -12.76 -14.11
C ARG A 203 -10.05 -12.06 -15.42
N LYS A 204 -9.24 -11.07 -15.79
CA LYS A 204 -9.31 -10.43 -17.11
C LYS A 204 -8.16 -10.90 -17.98
N VAL A 205 -8.44 -11.63 -19.06
CA VAL A 205 -7.41 -12.05 -20.02
C VAL A 205 -7.00 -10.85 -20.87
N VAL A 206 -5.70 -10.61 -20.97
CA VAL A 206 -5.13 -9.50 -21.74
C VAL A 206 -3.96 -9.98 -22.60
N ASN A 207 -3.81 -9.35 -23.76
CA ASN A 207 -2.70 -9.63 -24.67
C ASN A 207 -2.12 -8.30 -25.15
N PHE A 208 -0.80 -8.17 -25.13
CA PHE A 208 -0.13 -6.97 -25.61
C PHE A 208 1.21 -7.31 -26.27
N LYS A 209 1.69 -6.40 -27.11
CA LYS A 209 2.95 -6.55 -27.83
C LYS A 209 4.11 -5.97 -27.00
N ILE A 210 5.22 -6.68 -27.00
CA ILE A 210 6.51 -6.21 -26.50
C ILE A 210 7.56 -6.35 -27.62
N TYR A 211 8.58 -5.49 -27.59
CA TYR A 211 9.66 -5.48 -28.57
C TYR A 211 10.73 -6.51 -28.23
N HIS A 212 11.07 -6.67 -26.94
CA HIS A 212 12.07 -7.61 -26.45
C HIS A 212 11.57 -8.32 -25.19
N VAL A 213 12.05 -9.54 -24.94
CA VAL A 213 11.67 -10.35 -23.76
C VAL A 213 12.11 -9.75 -22.43
N ASP A 214 13.15 -8.92 -22.45
CA ASP A 214 13.67 -8.20 -21.29
C ASP A 214 13.07 -6.79 -21.15
N GLN A 215 12.12 -6.44 -22.03
CA GLN A 215 11.45 -5.16 -21.97
C GLN A 215 10.59 -5.07 -20.70
N SER A 216 10.87 -4.05 -19.91
CA SER A 216 9.99 -3.61 -18.84
C SER A 216 8.67 -3.05 -19.39
N VAL A 217 7.56 -3.55 -18.86
CA VAL A 217 6.21 -3.11 -19.18
C VAL A 217 5.59 -2.44 -17.95
N SER A 218 4.51 -1.70 -18.13
CA SER A 218 3.79 -1.03 -17.04
C SER A 218 2.29 -1.13 -17.31
N ILE A 219 1.53 -1.78 -16.42
CA ILE A 219 0.06 -1.88 -16.51
C ILE A 219 -0.58 -1.09 -15.37
N GLN A 220 -1.38 -0.09 -15.73
CA GLN A 220 -1.97 0.87 -14.82
C GLN A 220 -3.48 0.66 -14.72
N VAL A 221 -4.07 1.11 -13.61
CA VAL A 221 -5.52 1.33 -13.51
C VAL A 221 -5.79 2.80 -13.77
N GLN A 222 -6.62 3.08 -14.77
CA GLN A 222 -7.11 4.40 -15.09
C GLN A 222 -8.51 4.56 -14.51
N PHE A 223 -8.71 5.52 -13.60
CA PHE A 223 -9.99 5.76 -12.94
C PHE A 223 -10.84 6.86 -13.58
N ASN A 224 -10.24 7.91 -14.19
CA ASN A 224 -10.85 8.93 -15.07
C ASN A 224 -9.78 9.92 -15.64
N ARG A 225 -10.11 10.71 -16.69
CA ARG A 225 -9.16 11.46 -17.57
C ARG A 225 -8.14 12.42 -16.90
N LEU A 226 -8.39 12.91 -15.69
CA LEU A 226 -7.64 14.05 -15.15
C LEU A 226 -6.47 13.68 -14.22
N VAL A 227 -6.37 12.44 -13.73
CA VAL A 227 -5.22 12.04 -12.92
C VAL A 227 -4.92 10.56 -13.16
N ALA A 228 -4.08 10.28 -14.15
CA ALA A 228 -3.50 8.95 -14.34
C ALA A 228 -2.39 8.76 -13.31
N ARG A 229 -2.73 8.30 -12.09
CA ARG A 229 -1.70 7.85 -11.15
C ARG A 229 -1.29 6.42 -11.47
N ARG A 230 0.02 6.29 -11.66
CA ARG A 230 0.74 5.24 -12.36
C ARG A 230 1.00 4.03 -11.46
N TRP A 231 0.69 2.83 -11.95
CA TRP A 231 1.09 1.55 -11.35
C TRP A 231 1.82 0.72 -12.43
N VAL A 232 3.02 0.23 -12.13
CA VAL A 232 3.91 -0.38 -13.12
C VAL A 232 4.19 -1.84 -12.75
N TRP A 233 4.07 -2.75 -13.72
CA TRP A 233 4.41 -4.18 -13.60
C TRP A 233 5.51 -4.51 -14.60
N GLN A 234 6.77 -4.53 -14.18
CA GLN A 234 7.84 -4.99 -15.06
C GLN A 234 7.84 -6.52 -15.14
N ILE A 235 7.81 -7.08 -16.35
CA ILE A 235 8.05 -8.49 -16.58
C ILE A 235 9.53 -8.61 -16.96
N ARG A 236 10.38 -9.13 -16.07
CA ARG A 236 11.74 -9.54 -16.44
C ARG A 236 11.76 -11.03 -16.72
N SER A 237 12.14 -11.39 -17.94
CA SER A 237 12.44 -12.78 -18.28
C SER A 237 13.84 -13.12 -17.74
N SER A 238 13.93 -13.95 -16.70
CA SER A 238 15.22 -14.52 -16.28
C SER A 238 15.60 -15.69 -17.20
N ASN A 239 16.88 -15.73 -17.60
CA ASN A 239 17.49 -16.79 -18.43
C ASN A 239 17.35 -18.21 -17.83
N ARG A 240 16.88 -18.36 -16.58
CA ARG A 240 16.68 -19.66 -15.92
C ARG A 240 15.28 -20.24 -16.11
N GLY A 241 14.41 -19.54 -16.84
CA GLY A 241 13.08 -20.04 -17.14
C GLY A 241 12.07 -19.99 -16.00
N LEU A 242 12.43 -19.31 -14.91
CA LEU A 242 11.52 -18.78 -13.91
C LEU A 242 11.27 -17.31 -14.29
N CYS A 243 10.00 -16.89 -14.33
CA CYS A 243 9.68 -15.46 -14.41
C CYS A 243 9.94 -14.88 -13.02
N GLU A 244 11.03 -14.12 -12.88
CA GLU A 244 11.27 -13.32 -11.68
C GLU A 244 10.42 -12.07 -11.75
N TYR A 245 9.63 -11.85 -10.70
CA TYR A 245 8.82 -10.65 -10.54
C TYR A 245 9.70 -9.60 -9.87
N GLU A 246 9.94 -8.48 -10.54
CA GLU A 246 10.63 -7.34 -9.93
C GLU A 246 9.73 -6.11 -10.08
N ARG A 247 9.15 -5.68 -8.95
CA ARG A 247 8.14 -4.62 -8.88
C ARG A 247 8.85 -3.28 -8.62
N LEU A 248 9.00 -2.46 -9.66
CA LEU A 248 9.74 -1.19 -9.57
C LEU A 248 8.90 0.05 -9.96
N SER A 249 8.97 1.02 -9.04
CA SER A 249 8.67 2.47 -8.97
C SER A 249 8.13 3.32 -10.15
N VAL A 250 7.57 4.49 -9.78
CA VAL A 250 6.87 5.51 -10.61
C VAL A 250 7.73 6.76 -10.72
N SER A 251 8.19 7.15 -11.91
CA SER A 251 8.79 8.49 -12.10
C SER A 251 7.75 9.56 -12.42
N ASP A 252 7.78 10.67 -11.67
CA ASP A 252 7.06 11.91 -11.99
C ASP A 252 7.83 12.68 -13.08
N HIS A 253 7.17 13.02 -14.18
CA HIS A 253 7.57 14.15 -15.02
C HIS A 253 6.57 15.29 -14.82
N GLN A 254 7.14 16.45 -14.48
CA GLN A 254 6.49 17.65 -13.95
C GLN A 254 5.56 18.36 -14.94
N GLU A 255 4.48 18.89 -14.37
CA GLU A 255 3.85 20.21 -14.61
C GLU A 255 3.05 20.47 -13.32
N GLU A 256 3.09 21.56 -12.56
CA GLU A 256 3.69 22.89 -12.67
C GLU A 256 3.62 23.52 -11.26
N LYS A 257 4.42 24.56 -11.02
CA LYS A 257 4.56 25.31 -9.76
C LYS A 257 3.23 25.80 -9.17
N LYS A 258 3.03 25.60 -7.86
CA LYS A 258 2.41 26.62 -6.99
C LYS A 258 3.25 26.79 -5.73
N SER A 259 4.06 27.84 -5.75
CA SER A 259 4.60 28.48 -4.55
C SER A 259 3.44 29.01 -3.71
N TYR A 260 3.28 28.51 -2.50
CA TYR A 260 2.67 29.33 -1.45
C TYR A 260 3.81 29.84 -0.60
N ALA A 261 4.23 31.07 -0.93
CA ALA A 261 4.94 31.91 0.00
C ALA A 261 3.96 32.25 1.12
N PHE A 262 4.35 32.02 2.38
CA PHE A 262 3.85 32.82 3.48
C PHE A 262 5.04 33.64 3.96
N GLU A 263 5.05 34.90 3.51
CA GLU A 263 5.84 35.97 4.11
C GLU A 263 5.15 36.40 5.40
N ASN A 264 5.99 36.54 6.44
CA ASN A 264 5.82 37.14 7.77
C ASN A 264 4.92 36.42 8.79
#